data_AF-A0A1F6ZUE4-F1
#
_entry.id   AF-A0A1F6ZUE4-F1
#
_cell.length_a   1.000
_cell.length_b   1.000
_cell.length_c   1.000
_cell.angle_alpha   90.00
_cell.angle_beta   90.00
_cell.angle_gamma   90.00
#
_symmetry.space_group_name_H-M   'P 1'
#
loop_
_entity.id
_entity.type
_entity.pdbx_description
1 polymer ?
#
loop_
_entity_poly.entity_id
_entity_poly.type
_entity_poly.pdbx_seq_one_letter_code
_entity_poly.pdbx_strand_id
1 'polypeptide(L)'
;MVDKIKKIPGEIKSEILDQLKGGPKTNAEISEAINSNWLTTEKFLKELKEEKKIIELISAPKSKIYADLNDLAFFYLPLDKKIREQTFSLLYTINKLWKEENNQSSPLRTLLQKLAVRFIEENNLQDKIPILRHHYGQTLAVRFEEDIPSEEYSLTESQRTSLKILIEEYKLLSSTDARLKQYEKPSMSFYAQKEKLIQSFSNKKLKVMESNFFNLLLEYPSELSLSFDIFDRGIYCAINILSLNEREEYLPHLKEIFSLIWDSLTTEAYFYDAEKLIPPDKLELFYQIKSNYLNSKLTNVSNVLEELETEINSLEPNAESHNLSEFVHELFND
;
A
#
# COMPACT_ATOMS: atom_id res chain seq x y z
N MET A 1 -1.92 42.49 20.62
CA MET A 1 -1.65 42.27 19.19
C MET A 1 -0.20 41.85 19.09
N VAL A 2 0.08 40.62 18.67
CA VAL A 2 1.46 40.16 18.47
C VAL A 2 1.90 40.72 17.12
N ASP A 3 2.91 41.59 17.12
CA ASP A 3 3.45 42.18 15.90
C ASP A 3 3.94 41.08 14.95
N LYS A 4 3.34 41.02 13.76
CA LYS A 4 3.77 40.12 12.69
C LYS A 4 5.10 40.63 12.15
N ILE A 5 6.20 40.03 12.62
CA ILE A 5 7.55 40.26 12.08
C ILE A 5 7.52 39.93 10.59
N LYS A 6 7.98 40.87 9.75
CA LYS A 6 8.00 40.72 8.30
C LYS A 6 9.15 39.78 7.91
N LYS A 7 8.83 38.50 7.71
CA LYS A 7 9.78 37.46 7.27
C LYS A 7 10.20 37.65 5.81
N ILE A 8 11.45 37.31 5.49
CA ILE A 8 11.91 37.29 4.09
C ILE A 8 11.43 36.01 3.38
N PRO A 9 11.26 36.02 2.03
CA PRO A 9 10.76 34.87 1.27
C PRO A 9 11.50 33.55 1.55
N GLY A 10 12.82 33.59 1.71
CA GLY A 10 13.63 32.41 2.00
C GLY A 10 13.33 31.78 3.37
N GLU A 11 13.10 32.61 4.39
CA GLU A 11 12.71 32.14 5.73
C GLU A 11 11.34 31.44 5.67
N ILE A 12 10.36 32.05 4.98
CA ILE A 12 9.03 31.46 4.86
C ILE A 12 9.10 30.08 4.18
N LYS A 13 9.84 29.95 3.08
CA LYS A 13 10.02 28.66 2.40
C LYS A 13 10.68 27.63 3.31
N SER A 14 11.74 28.02 4.04
CA SER A 14 12.42 27.11 4.97
C SER A 14 11.49 26.63 6.08
N GLU A 15 10.75 27.56 6.70
CA GLU A 15 9.82 27.22 7.77
C GLU A 15 8.67 26.33 7.29
N ILE A 16 8.14 26.55 6.08
CA ILE A 16 7.13 25.66 5.48
C ILE A 16 7.69 24.23 5.35
N LEU A 17 8.90 24.07 4.82
CA LEU A 17 9.54 22.76 4.67
C LEU A 17 9.78 22.11 6.04
N ASP A 18 10.24 22.87 7.03
CA ASP A 18 10.41 22.37 8.39
C ASP A 18 9.11 21.89 9.02
N GLN A 19 7.99 22.57 8.75
CA GLN A 19 6.66 22.14 9.20
C GLN A 19 6.22 20.81 8.57
N LEU A 20 6.65 20.51 7.34
CA LEU A 20 6.27 19.31 6.60
C LEU A 20 7.16 18.09 6.87
N LYS A 21 8.34 18.26 7.51
CA LYS A 21 9.17 17.13 7.97
C LYS A 21 8.40 16.17 8.89
N GLY A 22 7.46 16.70 9.67
CA GLY A 22 6.61 15.95 10.60
C GLY A 22 5.47 15.16 9.95
N GLY A 23 5.27 15.29 8.64
CA GLY A 23 4.17 14.67 7.90
C GLY A 23 3.30 15.71 7.18
N PRO A 24 2.21 15.29 6.53
CA PRO A 24 1.35 16.18 5.77
C PRO A 24 0.68 17.21 6.68
N LYS A 25 0.39 18.39 6.12
CA LYS A 25 -0.34 19.46 6.79
C LYS A 25 -1.25 20.23 5.83
N THR A 26 -2.31 20.78 6.39
CA THR A 26 -3.18 21.73 5.68
C THR A 26 -2.50 23.09 5.54
N ASN A 27 -2.92 23.90 4.55
CA ASN A 27 -2.47 25.30 4.45
C ASN A 27 -2.76 26.09 5.74
N ALA A 28 -3.89 25.83 6.40
CA ALA A 28 -4.26 26.49 7.65
C ALA A 28 -3.26 26.18 8.77
N GLU A 29 -2.95 24.90 9.01
CA GLU A 29 -1.95 24.48 10.00
C GLU A 29 -0.56 25.06 9.73
N ILE A 30 -0.15 25.10 8.46
CA ILE A 30 1.14 25.67 8.06
C ILE A 30 1.14 27.18 8.34
N SER A 31 0.12 27.89 7.89
CA SER A 31 0.00 29.35 8.04
C SER A 31 0.01 29.78 9.50
N GLU A 32 -0.67 29.03 10.36
CA GLU A 32 -0.67 29.25 11.81
C GLU A 32 0.71 28.99 12.42
N ALA A 33 1.33 27.85 12.10
CA ALA A 33 2.63 27.47 12.66
C ALA A 33 3.76 28.44 12.30
N ILE A 34 3.76 28.99 11.08
CA ILE A 34 4.77 29.96 10.63
C ILE A 34 4.38 31.42 10.92
N ASN A 35 3.23 31.66 11.57
CA ASN A 35 2.67 32.97 11.85
C ASN A 35 2.59 33.89 10.61
N SER A 36 2.16 33.32 9.49
CA SER A 36 1.96 34.03 8.21
C SER A 36 0.46 34.14 7.90
N ASN A 37 0.11 34.99 6.93
CA ASN A 37 -1.26 35.02 6.42
C ASN A 37 -1.45 33.97 5.32
N TRP A 38 -2.69 33.54 5.13
CA TRP A 38 -3.06 32.46 4.21
C TRP A 38 -2.61 32.70 2.76
N LEU A 39 -2.76 33.92 2.23
CA LEU A 39 -2.37 34.26 0.86
C LEU A 39 -0.85 34.19 0.65
N THR A 40 -0.09 34.67 1.63
CA THR A 40 1.37 34.58 1.59
C THR A 40 1.82 33.12 1.67
N THR A 41 1.24 32.33 2.56
CA THR A 41 1.55 30.89 2.68
C THR A 41 1.19 30.16 1.38
N GLU A 42 0.02 30.41 0.80
CA GLU A 42 -0.41 29.80 -0.46
C GLU A 42 0.54 30.13 -1.63
N LYS A 43 0.97 31.38 -1.73
CA LYS A 43 1.96 31.80 -2.73
C LYS A 43 3.23 30.95 -2.63
N PHE A 44 3.80 30.81 -1.44
CA PHE A 44 5.06 30.08 -1.25
C PHE A 44 4.89 28.55 -1.35
N LEU A 45 3.73 28.01 -0.97
CA LEU A 45 3.39 26.61 -1.23
C LEU A 45 3.36 26.32 -2.74
N LYS A 46 2.78 27.23 -3.54
CA LYS A 46 2.78 27.11 -5.00
C LYS A 46 4.21 27.13 -5.56
N GLU A 47 5.05 28.07 -5.13
CA GLU A 47 6.46 28.13 -5.54
C GLU A 47 7.22 26.86 -5.15
N LEU A 48 7.04 26.34 -3.93
CA LEU A 48 7.68 25.10 -3.47
C LEU A 48 7.21 23.86 -4.25
N LYS A 49 5.94 23.84 -4.68
CA LYS A 49 5.38 22.79 -5.55
C LYS A 49 6.00 22.86 -6.95
N GLU A 50 6.14 24.05 -7.52
CA GLU A 50 6.83 24.29 -8.80
C GLU A 50 8.32 23.90 -8.73
N GLU A 51 8.97 24.17 -7.60
CA GLU A 51 10.35 23.74 -7.28
C GLU A 51 10.47 22.23 -7.00
N LYS A 52 9.38 21.46 -7.01
CA LYS A 52 9.33 20.02 -6.69
C LYS A 52 9.91 19.69 -5.31
N LYS A 53 9.70 20.56 -4.32
CA LYS A 53 10.08 20.28 -2.92
C LYS A 53 8.92 19.72 -2.09
N ILE A 54 7.69 20.03 -2.49
CA ILE A 54 6.47 19.55 -1.85
C ILE A 54 5.51 19.00 -2.90
N ILE A 55 4.57 18.19 -2.44
CA ILE A 55 3.44 17.71 -3.22
C ILE A 55 2.14 18.18 -2.58
N GLU A 56 1.13 18.47 -3.41
CA GLU A 56 -0.24 18.72 -2.98
C GLU A 56 -1.03 17.42 -3.09
N LEU A 57 -1.42 16.83 -1.96
CA LEU A 57 -2.13 15.55 -1.90
C LEU A 57 -3.61 15.69 -2.23
N ILE A 58 -4.21 16.78 -1.74
CA ILE A 58 -5.61 17.12 -1.96
C ILE A 58 -5.68 18.58 -2.39
N SER A 59 -6.43 18.82 -3.47
CA SER A 59 -6.67 20.14 -4.02
C SER A 59 -8.16 20.44 -4.00
N ALA A 60 -8.70 20.79 -2.82
CA ALA A 60 -10.07 21.24 -2.67
C ALA A 60 -10.12 22.73 -2.26
N PRO A 61 -11.15 23.50 -2.68
CA PRO A 61 -11.24 24.94 -2.38
C PRO A 61 -11.13 25.30 -0.89
N LYS A 62 -11.53 24.39 0.01
CA LYS A 62 -11.52 24.58 1.46
C LYS A 62 -10.54 23.67 2.21
N SER A 63 -9.95 22.68 1.55
CA SER A 63 -8.96 21.76 2.15
C SER A 63 -7.87 21.48 1.12
N LYS A 64 -6.72 22.13 1.32
CA LYS A 64 -5.49 21.81 0.60
C LYS A 64 -4.52 21.17 1.56
N ILE A 65 -4.05 19.98 1.23
CA ILE A 65 -3.09 19.22 2.03
C ILE A 65 -1.78 19.13 1.26
N TYR A 66 -0.69 19.44 1.94
CA TYR A 66 0.66 19.41 1.41
C TYR A 66 1.51 18.43 2.19
N ALA A 67 2.47 17.81 1.51
CA ALA A 67 3.49 16.96 2.12
C ALA A 67 4.87 17.26 1.51
N ASP A 68 5.92 16.98 2.27
CA ASP A 68 7.29 16.97 1.75
C ASP A 68 7.41 15.86 0.70
N LEU A 69 7.99 16.17 -0.47
CA LEU A 69 8.17 15.16 -1.53
C LEU A 69 9.11 14.02 -1.09
N ASN A 70 10.04 14.31 -0.18
CA ASN A 70 10.99 13.36 0.37
C ASN A 70 10.45 12.60 1.59
N ASP A 71 9.20 12.82 2.00
CA ASP A 71 8.61 12.03 3.07
C ASP A 71 8.59 10.54 2.68
N LEU A 72 9.07 9.69 3.58
CA LEU A 72 9.19 8.26 3.35
C LEU A 72 7.93 7.48 3.73
N ALA A 73 7.00 8.08 4.46
CA ALA A 73 5.73 7.41 4.79
C ALA A 73 4.97 7.06 3.50
N PHE A 74 4.54 5.80 3.35
CA PHE A 74 3.66 5.45 2.22
C PHE A 74 2.38 6.29 2.29
N PHE A 75 1.89 6.71 1.13
CA PHE A 75 0.74 7.61 0.99
C PHE A 75 0.85 8.94 1.75
N TYR A 76 2.06 9.32 2.18
CA TYR A 76 2.31 10.51 2.98
C TYR A 76 1.45 10.55 4.26
N LEU A 77 1.26 9.39 4.91
CA LEU A 77 0.40 9.33 6.09
C LEU A 77 0.95 10.16 7.26
N PRO A 78 0.07 10.82 8.06
CA PRO A 78 0.46 11.53 9.27
C PRO A 78 0.72 10.56 10.43
N LEU A 79 1.72 9.68 10.25
CA LEU A 79 2.13 8.70 11.25
C LEU A 79 2.78 9.39 12.46
N ASP A 80 2.69 8.75 13.62
CA ASP A 80 3.45 9.16 14.80
C ASP A 80 4.95 9.25 14.49
N LYS A 81 5.59 10.32 14.98
CA LYS A 81 7.01 10.62 14.71
C LYS A 81 7.93 9.47 15.15
N LYS A 82 7.69 8.90 16.33
CA LYS A 82 8.51 7.81 16.85
C LYS A 82 8.37 6.56 15.98
N ILE A 83 7.16 6.24 15.51
CA ILE A 83 6.96 5.14 14.57
C ILE A 83 7.76 5.37 13.28
N ARG A 84 7.69 6.57 12.70
CA ARG A 84 8.44 6.92 11.48
C ARG A 84 9.94 6.75 11.66
N GLU A 85 10.49 7.35 12.72
CA GLU A 85 11.92 7.31 13.03
C GLU A 85 12.39 5.88 13.31
N GLN A 86 11.71 5.14 14.18
CA GLN A 86 12.07 3.76 14.52
C GLN A 86 12.03 2.83 13.31
N THR A 87 11.00 2.98 12.46
CA THR A 87 10.87 2.19 11.23
C THR A 87 12.02 2.50 10.27
N PHE A 88 12.32 3.78 10.06
CA PHE A 88 13.37 4.19 9.14
C PHE A 88 14.77 3.80 9.63
N SER A 89 15.06 4.02 10.92
CA SER A 89 16.28 3.56 11.58
C SER A 89 16.48 2.06 11.46
N LEU A 90 15.42 1.25 11.60
CA LEU A 90 15.54 -0.20 11.44
C LEU A 90 15.93 -0.58 10.01
N LEU A 91 15.23 -0.02 9.00
CA LEU A 91 15.56 -0.28 7.59
C LEU A 91 17.00 0.14 7.27
N TYR A 92 17.43 1.28 7.80
CA TYR A 92 18.79 1.78 7.66
C TYR A 92 19.82 0.83 8.30
N THR A 93 19.60 0.38 9.54
CA THR A 93 20.47 -0.58 10.23
C THR A 93 20.56 -1.91 9.49
N ILE A 94 19.44 -2.44 8.99
CA ILE A 94 19.42 -3.67 8.20
C ILE A 94 20.23 -3.49 6.92
N ASN A 95 20.03 -2.40 6.18
CA ASN A 95 20.78 -2.12 4.95
C ASN A 95 22.28 -1.98 5.22
N LYS A 96 22.67 -1.30 6.30
CA LYS A 96 24.06 -1.17 6.71
C LYS A 96 24.70 -2.54 6.99
N LEU A 97 24.06 -3.37 7.81
CA LEU A 97 24.53 -4.72 8.11
C LEU A 97 24.58 -5.61 6.87
N TRP A 98 23.58 -5.49 5.98
CA TRP A 98 23.58 -6.20 4.71
C TRP A 98 24.83 -5.87 3.89
N LYS A 99 25.15 -4.58 3.75
CA LYS A 99 26.32 -4.11 3.01
C LYS A 99 27.64 -4.61 3.59
N GLU A 100 27.74 -4.65 4.92
CA GLU A 100 28.91 -5.21 5.61
C GLU A 100 29.13 -6.68 5.23
N GLU A 101 28.07 -7.48 5.11
CA GLU A 101 28.14 -8.91 4.76
C GLU A 101 28.17 -9.19 3.23
N ASN A 102 27.79 -8.22 2.39
CA ASN A 102 27.59 -8.41 0.94
C ASN A 102 28.38 -7.42 0.07
N ASN A 103 29.66 -7.18 0.40
CA ASN A 103 30.59 -6.37 -0.42
C ASN A 103 30.05 -4.97 -0.77
N GLN A 104 29.41 -4.29 0.19
CA GLN A 104 28.83 -2.94 0.04
C GLN A 104 27.66 -2.82 -0.96
N SER A 105 27.14 -3.94 -1.47
CA SER A 105 25.95 -3.92 -2.33
C SER A 105 24.67 -3.75 -1.50
N SER A 106 23.77 -2.87 -1.93
CA SER A 106 22.45 -2.69 -1.32
C SER A 106 21.49 -3.78 -1.80
N PRO A 107 20.61 -4.33 -0.94
CA PRO A 107 19.51 -5.17 -1.39
C PRO A 107 18.47 -4.36 -2.16
N LEU A 108 17.71 -5.03 -3.02
CA LEU A 108 16.52 -4.43 -3.62
C LEU A 108 15.52 -4.03 -2.53
N ARG A 109 14.80 -2.90 -2.71
CA ARG A 109 13.87 -2.35 -1.72
C ARG A 109 12.82 -3.35 -1.24
N THR A 110 12.26 -4.14 -2.17
CA THR A 110 11.29 -5.19 -1.82
C THR A 110 11.92 -6.25 -0.93
N LEU A 111 13.12 -6.73 -1.27
CA LEU A 111 13.85 -7.72 -0.48
C LEU A 111 14.14 -7.19 0.93
N LEU A 112 14.59 -5.94 1.04
CA LEU A 112 14.83 -5.26 2.32
C LEU A 112 13.57 -5.22 3.19
N GLN A 113 12.42 -4.84 2.62
CA GLN A 113 11.14 -4.81 3.35
C GLN A 113 10.72 -6.20 3.83
N LYS A 114 10.89 -7.25 3.00
CA LYS A 114 10.54 -8.63 3.39
C LYS A 114 11.43 -9.18 4.49
N LEU A 115 12.74 -8.91 4.40
CA LEU A 115 13.68 -9.26 5.46
C LEU A 115 13.35 -8.51 6.75
N ALA A 116 13.05 -7.21 6.67
CA ALA A 116 12.70 -6.41 7.85
C ALA A 116 11.42 -6.90 8.55
N VAL A 117 10.38 -7.24 7.78
CA VAL A 117 9.17 -7.86 8.32
C VAL A 117 9.51 -9.16 9.07
N ARG A 118 10.30 -10.04 8.45
CA ARG A 118 10.70 -11.31 9.07
C ARG A 118 11.49 -11.11 10.35
N PHE A 119 12.44 -10.17 10.34
CA PHE A 119 13.24 -9.81 11.50
C PHE A 119 12.38 -9.30 12.67
N ILE A 120 11.41 -8.42 12.39
CA ILE A 120 10.46 -7.90 13.39
C ILE A 120 9.65 -9.03 14.03
N GLU A 121 9.18 -9.97 13.21
CA GLU A 121 8.37 -11.09 13.70
C GLU A 121 9.15 -12.04 14.59
N GLU A 122 10.36 -12.45 14.16
CA GLU A 122 11.21 -13.35 14.95
C GLU A 122 11.68 -12.73 16.27
N ASN A 123 11.72 -11.41 16.34
CA ASN A 123 12.19 -10.65 17.51
C ASN A 123 11.06 -9.95 18.29
N ASN A 124 9.80 -10.21 17.94
CA ASN A 124 8.60 -9.63 18.58
C ASN A 124 8.64 -8.09 18.70
N LEU A 125 8.96 -7.40 17.61
CA LEU A 125 9.12 -5.93 17.58
C LEU A 125 7.88 -5.18 17.08
N GLN A 126 6.76 -5.86 16.84
CA GLN A 126 5.54 -5.31 16.20
C GLN A 126 4.93 -4.14 16.98
N ASP A 127 5.06 -4.13 18.31
CA ASP A 127 4.56 -3.05 19.18
C ASP A 127 5.33 -1.73 19.00
N LYS A 128 6.56 -1.81 18.49
CA LYS A 128 7.43 -0.64 18.24
C LYS A 128 7.44 -0.27 16.75
N ILE A 129 7.50 -1.29 15.90
CA ILE A 129 7.61 -1.14 14.45
C ILE A 129 6.47 -1.96 13.82
N PRO A 130 5.32 -1.31 13.56
CA PRO A 130 4.15 -1.97 13.01
C PRO A 130 4.42 -2.53 11.61
N ILE A 131 3.82 -3.69 11.35
CA ILE A 131 3.78 -4.32 10.04
C ILE A 131 2.39 -4.06 9.43
N LEU A 132 2.36 -3.65 8.17
CA LEU A 132 1.16 -3.27 7.43
C LEU A 132 1.03 -4.11 6.16
N ARG A 133 -0.20 -4.46 5.75
CA ARG A 133 -0.47 -5.07 4.44
C ARG A 133 -0.34 -4.04 3.32
N HIS A 134 0.27 -4.43 2.21
CA HIS A 134 0.46 -3.59 1.02
C HIS A 134 0.40 -4.46 -0.24
N HIS A 135 0.41 -3.84 -1.42
CA HIS A 135 0.25 -4.46 -2.74
C HIS A 135 1.01 -5.80 -3.00
N TYR A 136 2.19 -5.96 -2.41
CA TYR A 136 3.04 -7.15 -2.56
C TYR A 136 3.22 -7.92 -1.25
N GLY A 137 2.24 -7.87 -0.35
CA GLY A 137 2.28 -8.47 0.97
C GLY A 137 2.60 -7.48 2.07
N GLN A 138 3.05 -7.97 3.21
CA GLN A 138 3.36 -7.11 4.34
C GLN A 138 4.64 -6.30 4.13
N THR A 139 4.64 -5.07 4.62
CA THR A 139 5.74 -4.09 4.55
C THR A 139 5.76 -3.27 5.85
N LEU A 140 6.77 -2.43 6.02
CA LEU A 140 6.77 -1.41 7.07
C LEU A 140 6.11 -0.11 6.61
N ALA A 141 5.80 0.78 7.56
CA ALA A 141 5.05 2.02 7.30
C ALA A 141 5.79 3.08 6.47
N VAL A 142 7.11 2.92 6.28
CA VAL A 142 7.95 3.83 5.51
C VAL A 142 8.75 3.09 4.44
N ARG A 143 8.98 3.75 3.31
CA ARG A 143 9.90 3.30 2.26
C ARG A 143 11.35 3.55 2.67
N PHE A 144 12.28 2.81 2.09
CA PHE A 144 13.71 3.02 2.28
C PHE A 144 14.28 3.80 1.09
N GLU A 145 15.06 4.84 1.40
CA GLU A 145 15.83 5.63 0.44
C GLU A 145 17.25 5.76 1.00
N GLU A 146 18.24 5.36 0.20
CA GLU A 146 19.64 5.25 0.65
C GLU A 146 20.29 6.61 0.89
N ASP A 147 19.92 7.61 0.09
CA ASP A 147 20.49 8.96 0.15
C ASP A 147 19.97 9.77 1.35
N ILE A 148 19.02 9.23 2.12
CA ILE A 148 18.50 9.85 3.33
C ILE A 148 19.19 9.19 4.53
N PRO A 149 20.05 9.91 5.27
CA PRO A 149 20.73 9.35 6.43
C PRO A 149 19.74 9.13 7.58
N SER A 150 20.01 8.12 8.40
CA SER A 150 19.27 7.85 9.64
C SER A 150 20.22 7.44 10.75
N GLU A 151 19.76 7.58 11.99
CA GLU A 151 20.39 6.94 13.13
C GLU A 151 20.18 5.43 13.07
N GLU A 152 21.16 4.66 13.58
CA GLU A 152 21.01 3.21 13.68
C GLU A 152 20.00 2.84 14.75
N TYR A 153 19.12 1.89 14.41
CA TYR A 153 18.26 1.24 15.37
C TYR A 153 19.08 0.41 16.36
N SER A 154 18.81 0.59 17.65
CA SER A 154 19.50 -0.12 18.72
C SER A 154 19.09 -1.59 18.74
N LEU A 155 20.04 -2.47 18.42
CA LEU A 155 19.88 -3.93 18.45
C LEU A 155 20.62 -4.53 19.64
N THR A 156 20.01 -5.50 20.32
CA THR A 156 20.72 -6.38 21.24
C THR A 156 21.68 -7.30 20.47
N GLU A 157 22.62 -7.94 21.17
CA GLU A 157 23.55 -8.89 20.54
C GLU A 157 22.82 -10.10 19.93
N SER A 158 21.77 -10.58 20.60
CA SER A 158 20.92 -11.66 20.08
C SER A 158 20.18 -11.24 18.80
N GLN A 159 19.64 -10.03 18.77
CA GLN A 159 18.97 -9.46 17.59
C GLN A 159 19.95 -9.27 16.44
N ARG A 160 21.17 -8.76 16.70
CA ARG A 160 22.21 -8.61 15.68
C ARG A 160 22.59 -9.97 15.08
N THR A 161 22.72 -11.00 15.91
CA THR A 161 23.03 -12.37 15.46
C THR A 161 21.88 -12.95 14.62
N SER A 162 20.63 -12.83 15.08
CA SER A 162 19.42 -13.24 14.32
C SER A 162 19.36 -12.54 12.96
N LEU A 163 19.62 -11.23 12.92
CA LEU A 163 19.62 -10.46 11.68
C LEU A 163 20.69 -10.93 10.70
N LYS A 164 21.91 -11.24 11.17
CA LYS A 164 22.97 -11.80 10.30
C LYS A 164 22.55 -13.14 9.69
N ILE A 165 21.93 -14.03 10.46
CA ILE A 165 21.40 -15.30 9.95
C ILE A 165 20.34 -15.05 8.86
N LEU A 166 19.42 -14.10 9.09
CA LEU A 166 18.41 -13.73 8.11
C LEU A 166 19.01 -13.12 6.84
N ILE A 167 20.06 -12.30 6.96
CA ILE A 167 20.78 -11.75 5.80
C ILE A 167 21.37 -12.88 4.94
N GLU A 168 22.04 -13.85 5.58
CA GLU A 168 22.61 -15.01 4.88
C GLU A 168 21.56 -15.87 4.18
N GLU A 169 20.36 -15.97 4.76
CA GLU A 169 19.24 -16.65 4.14
C GLU A 169 18.67 -15.86 2.94
N TYR A 170 18.42 -14.57 3.12
CA TYR A 170 17.71 -13.73 2.14
C TYR A 170 18.60 -13.29 0.97
N LYS A 171 19.94 -13.26 1.11
CA LYS A 171 20.85 -12.93 0.00
C LYS A 171 20.80 -13.93 -1.15
N LEU A 172 20.31 -15.13 -0.89
CA LEU A 172 20.15 -16.18 -1.90
C LEU A 172 18.79 -16.09 -2.62
N LEU A 173 17.87 -15.23 -2.15
CA LEU A 173 16.52 -15.12 -2.67
C LEU A 173 16.39 -13.98 -3.67
N SER A 174 15.59 -14.20 -4.72
CA SER A 174 15.09 -13.07 -5.51
C SER A 174 14.02 -12.30 -4.72
N SER A 175 13.68 -11.08 -5.17
CA SER A 175 12.56 -10.33 -4.57
C SER A 175 11.21 -11.07 -4.69
N THR A 176 11.05 -11.89 -5.74
CA THR A 176 9.86 -12.73 -5.92
C THR A 176 9.84 -13.87 -4.91
N ASP A 177 10.96 -14.56 -4.71
CA ASP A 177 11.04 -15.69 -3.76
C ASP A 177 10.85 -15.22 -2.32
N ALA A 178 11.47 -14.08 -1.95
CA ALA A 178 11.28 -13.47 -0.64
C ALA A 178 9.82 -13.06 -0.38
N ARG A 179 9.09 -12.64 -1.44
CA ARG A 179 7.65 -12.35 -1.37
C ARG A 179 6.85 -13.64 -1.19
N LEU A 180 7.11 -14.67 -1.99
CA LEU A 180 6.40 -15.95 -1.91
C LEU A 180 6.61 -16.63 -0.55
N LYS A 181 7.81 -16.54 0.02
CA LYS A 181 8.11 -17.05 1.37
C LYS A 181 7.25 -16.39 2.45
N GLN A 182 6.92 -15.10 2.31
CA GLN A 182 5.99 -14.43 3.22
C GLN A 182 4.56 -14.98 3.11
N TYR A 183 4.15 -15.44 1.92
CA TYR A 183 2.81 -15.95 1.64
C TYR A 183 2.56 -17.37 2.15
N GLU A 184 3.58 -18.07 2.61
CA GLU A 184 3.47 -19.37 3.28
C GLU A 184 2.76 -19.28 4.64
N LYS A 185 2.64 -18.06 5.20
CA LYS A 185 1.95 -17.82 6.47
C LYS A 185 0.44 -17.89 6.31
N PRO A 186 -0.30 -18.46 7.29
CA PRO A 186 -1.76 -18.47 7.27
C PRO A 186 -2.38 -17.07 7.12
N SER A 187 -1.81 -16.05 7.77
CA SER A 187 -2.27 -14.66 7.68
C SER A 187 -2.12 -14.02 6.30
N MET A 188 -1.49 -14.72 5.35
CA MET A 188 -1.21 -14.26 4.00
C MET A 188 -1.87 -15.14 2.94
N SER A 189 -2.82 -16.02 3.33
CA SER A 189 -3.57 -16.91 2.44
C SER A 189 -4.17 -16.16 1.25
N PHE A 190 -4.78 -15.00 1.48
CA PHE A 190 -5.37 -14.16 0.44
C PHE A 190 -4.35 -13.75 -0.64
N TYR A 191 -3.13 -13.38 -0.24
CA TYR A 191 -2.05 -13.06 -1.17
C TYR A 191 -1.55 -14.30 -1.92
N ALA A 192 -1.50 -15.46 -1.25
CA ALA A 192 -1.14 -16.72 -1.88
C ALA A 192 -2.16 -17.11 -2.97
N GLN A 193 -3.47 -16.97 -2.69
CA GLN A 193 -4.53 -17.23 -3.68
C GLN A 193 -4.41 -16.29 -4.89
N LYS A 194 -4.11 -15.01 -4.65
CA LYS A 194 -3.85 -14.06 -5.74
C LYS A 194 -2.70 -14.51 -6.66
N GLU A 195 -1.61 -15.06 -6.13
CA GLU A 195 -0.52 -15.56 -6.99
C GLU A 195 -0.94 -16.80 -7.80
N LYS A 196 -1.74 -17.71 -7.23
CA LYS A 196 -2.30 -18.86 -7.98
C LYS A 196 -3.21 -18.40 -9.12
N LEU A 197 -4.02 -17.38 -8.87
CA LEU A 197 -4.88 -16.78 -9.89
C LEU A 197 -4.06 -16.14 -11.02
N ILE A 198 -3.04 -15.34 -10.69
CA ILE A 198 -2.12 -14.75 -11.68
C ILE A 198 -1.41 -15.84 -12.51
N GLN A 199 -0.99 -16.95 -11.89
CA GLN A 199 -0.41 -18.09 -12.61
C GLN A 199 -1.42 -18.77 -13.54
N SER A 200 -2.70 -18.80 -13.17
CA SER A 200 -3.77 -19.37 -13.99
C SER A 200 -4.03 -18.55 -15.26
N PHE A 201 -3.92 -17.21 -15.18
CA PHE A 201 -3.93 -16.34 -16.35
C PHE A 201 -2.77 -16.65 -17.30
N SER A 202 -1.55 -16.80 -16.78
CA SER A 202 -0.36 -17.08 -17.61
C SER A 202 -0.43 -18.44 -18.31
N ASN A 203 -1.00 -19.45 -17.65
CA ASN A 203 -1.08 -20.82 -18.16
C ASN A 203 -2.38 -21.11 -18.93
N LYS A 204 -3.30 -20.14 -19.06
CA LYS A 204 -4.64 -20.30 -19.65
C LYS A 204 -5.43 -21.52 -19.12
N LYS A 205 -5.26 -21.85 -17.83
CA LYS A 205 -5.95 -23.00 -17.20
C LYS A 205 -7.32 -22.58 -16.66
N LEU A 206 -8.33 -22.58 -17.51
CA LEU A 206 -9.65 -21.96 -17.26
C LEU A 206 -10.39 -22.54 -16.04
N LYS A 207 -10.55 -23.87 -15.95
CA LYS A 207 -11.18 -24.51 -14.77
C LYS A 207 -10.45 -24.21 -13.46
N VAL A 208 -9.12 -24.11 -13.52
CA VAL A 208 -8.29 -23.76 -12.37
C VAL A 208 -8.46 -22.28 -12.01
N MET A 209 -8.65 -21.41 -13.01
CA MET A 209 -8.91 -19.98 -12.82
C MET A 209 -10.23 -19.75 -12.08
N GLU A 210 -11.29 -20.44 -12.48
CA GLU A 210 -12.60 -20.39 -11.81
C GLU A 210 -12.49 -20.78 -10.33
N SER A 211 -11.91 -21.95 -10.04
CA SER A 211 -11.66 -22.39 -8.66
C SER A 211 -10.81 -21.38 -7.88
N ASN A 212 -9.80 -20.76 -8.50
CA ASN A 212 -8.98 -19.74 -7.85
C ASN A 212 -9.74 -18.44 -7.57
N PHE A 213 -10.68 -18.03 -8.42
CA PHE A 213 -11.56 -16.89 -8.13
C PHE A 213 -12.47 -17.18 -6.93
N PHE A 214 -13.08 -18.38 -6.87
CA PHE A 214 -13.87 -18.80 -5.72
C PHE A 214 -13.03 -18.86 -4.42
N ASN A 215 -11.85 -19.46 -4.47
CA ASN A 215 -10.95 -19.50 -3.31
C ASN A 215 -10.52 -18.10 -2.86
N LEU A 216 -10.35 -17.17 -3.79
CA LEU A 216 -10.05 -15.78 -3.45
C LEU A 216 -11.22 -15.10 -2.76
N LEU A 217 -12.46 -15.36 -3.21
CA LEU A 217 -13.68 -14.87 -2.55
C LEU A 217 -13.83 -15.41 -1.12
N LEU A 218 -13.54 -16.70 -0.91
CA LEU A 218 -13.60 -17.33 0.42
C LEU A 218 -12.54 -16.79 1.39
N GLU A 219 -11.37 -16.43 0.87
CA GLU A 219 -10.26 -15.88 1.65
C GLU A 219 -10.32 -14.34 1.77
N TYR A 220 -11.42 -13.72 1.33
CA TYR A 220 -11.58 -12.28 1.36
C TYR A 220 -11.48 -11.73 2.81
N PRO A 221 -10.62 -10.74 3.09
CA PRO A 221 -10.52 -10.17 4.42
C PRO A 221 -11.75 -9.31 4.75
N SER A 222 -12.65 -9.85 5.58
CA SER A 222 -13.96 -9.27 5.90
C SER A 222 -13.95 -7.83 6.43
N GLU A 223 -12.83 -7.39 6.99
CA GLU A 223 -12.66 -6.03 7.49
C GLU A 223 -12.53 -4.97 6.37
N LEU A 224 -12.26 -5.37 5.14
CA LEU A 224 -12.06 -4.50 3.97
C LEU A 224 -13.39 -4.12 3.29
N SER A 225 -14.39 -3.76 4.08
CA SER A 225 -15.76 -3.57 3.60
C SER A 225 -15.94 -2.55 2.46
N LEU A 226 -15.05 -1.55 2.30
CA LEU A 226 -15.23 -0.49 1.30
C LEU A 226 -15.01 -0.98 -0.14
N SER A 227 -14.17 -1.98 -0.31
CA SER A 227 -13.83 -2.56 -1.61
C SER A 227 -14.54 -3.88 -1.88
N PHE A 228 -15.36 -4.39 -0.95
CA PHE A 228 -16.02 -5.67 -1.12
C PHE A 228 -17.00 -5.68 -2.30
N ASP A 229 -17.82 -4.64 -2.46
CA ASP A 229 -18.80 -4.57 -3.56
C ASP A 229 -18.14 -4.66 -4.95
N ILE A 230 -17.11 -3.84 -5.21
CA ILE A 230 -16.38 -3.90 -6.48
C ILE A 230 -15.63 -5.21 -6.66
N PHE A 231 -15.19 -5.84 -5.58
CA PHE A 231 -14.51 -7.13 -5.63
C PHE A 231 -15.50 -8.23 -6.01
N ASP A 232 -16.64 -8.31 -5.32
CA ASP A 232 -17.69 -9.29 -5.59
C ASP A 232 -18.22 -9.19 -7.02
N ARG A 233 -18.51 -7.96 -7.48
CA ARG A 233 -18.87 -7.68 -8.88
C ARG A 233 -17.79 -8.14 -9.85
N GLY A 234 -16.52 -7.88 -9.54
CA GLY A 234 -15.39 -8.35 -10.35
C GLY A 234 -15.27 -9.88 -10.42
N ILE A 235 -15.50 -10.58 -9.30
CA ILE A 235 -15.55 -12.05 -9.26
C ILE A 235 -16.73 -12.57 -10.09
N TYR A 236 -17.91 -11.96 -9.96
CA TYR A 236 -19.08 -12.31 -10.76
C TYR A 236 -18.81 -12.17 -12.27
N CYS A 237 -18.25 -11.04 -12.70
CA CYS A 237 -17.87 -10.83 -14.10
C CYS A 237 -16.87 -11.89 -14.59
N ALA A 238 -15.88 -12.20 -13.76
CA ALA A 238 -14.89 -13.22 -14.08
C ALA A 238 -15.51 -14.61 -14.28
N ILE A 239 -16.40 -15.03 -13.38
CA ILE A 239 -17.09 -16.34 -13.48
C ILE A 239 -17.94 -16.39 -14.75
N ASN A 240 -18.73 -15.35 -15.02
CA ASN A 240 -19.57 -15.31 -16.23
C ASN A 240 -18.73 -15.37 -17.50
N ILE A 241 -17.66 -14.58 -17.60
CA ILE A 241 -16.77 -14.63 -18.75
C ILE A 241 -16.16 -16.01 -18.94
N LEU A 242 -15.72 -16.66 -17.86
CA LEU A 242 -15.14 -18.00 -17.94
C LEU A 242 -16.13 -19.06 -18.44
N SER A 243 -17.44 -18.80 -18.36
CA SER A 243 -18.49 -19.66 -18.92
C SER A 243 -18.76 -19.46 -20.43
N LEU A 244 -18.24 -18.39 -21.03
CA LEU A 244 -18.48 -18.07 -22.45
C LEU A 244 -17.68 -18.96 -23.41
N ASN A 245 -18.20 -19.12 -24.62
CA ASN A 245 -17.52 -19.85 -25.70
C ASN A 245 -16.26 -19.11 -26.19
N GLU A 246 -16.32 -17.77 -26.28
CA GLU A 246 -15.24 -16.89 -26.77
C GLU A 246 -14.40 -16.27 -25.63
N ARG A 247 -14.44 -16.87 -24.43
CA ARG A 247 -13.81 -16.37 -23.20
C ARG A 247 -12.31 -16.04 -23.30
N GLU A 248 -11.58 -16.66 -24.23
CA GLU A 248 -10.15 -16.38 -24.41
C GLU A 248 -9.87 -14.93 -24.82
N GLU A 249 -10.79 -14.30 -25.55
CA GLU A 249 -10.68 -12.91 -25.99
C GLU A 249 -10.79 -11.93 -24.82
N TYR A 250 -11.51 -12.34 -23.76
CA TYR A 250 -11.77 -11.56 -22.56
C TYR A 250 -10.71 -11.70 -21.46
N LEU A 251 -9.82 -12.70 -21.53
CA LEU A 251 -8.80 -12.93 -20.50
C LEU A 251 -7.87 -11.74 -20.24
N PRO A 252 -7.41 -10.97 -21.26
CA PRO A 252 -6.60 -9.78 -21.02
C PRO A 252 -7.37 -8.72 -20.21
N HIS A 253 -8.64 -8.51 -20.53
CA HIS A 253 -9.48 -7.51 -19.85
C HIS A 253 -9.79 -7.93 -18.41
N LEU A 254 -10.08 -9.22 -18.18
CA LEU A 254 -10.20 -9.77 -16.82
C LEU A 254 -8.94 -9.59 -15.98
N LYS A 255 -7.76 -9.79 -16.59
CA LYS A 255 -6.48 -9.60 -15.90
C LYS A 255 -6.25 -8.13 -15.53
N GLU A 256 -6.63 -7.21 -16.41
CA GLU A 256 -6.55 -5.77 -16.17
C GLU A 256 -7.46 -5.36 -15.01
N ILE A 257 -8.74 -5.72 -15.07
CA ILE A 257 -9.72 -5.45 -14.01
C ILE A 257 -9.28 -6.05 -12.69
N PHE A 258 -8.83 -7.31 -12.70
CA PHE A 258 -8.32 -7.95 -11.49
C PHE A 258 -7.14 -7.17 -10.88
N SER A 259 -6.26 -6.62 -11.72
CA SER A 259 -5.13 -5.82 -11.25
C SER A 259 -5.58 -4.51 -10.60
N LEU A 260 -6.61 -3.85 -11.16
CA LEU A 260 -7.20 -2.62 -10.60
C LEU A 260 -7.95 -2.87 -9.29
N ILE A 261 -8.72 -3.97 -9.23
CA ILE A 261 -9.38 -4.43 -8.00
C ILE A 261 -8.32 -4.70 -6.94
N TRP A 262 -7.30 -5.50 -7.25
CA TRP A 262 -6.22 -5.84 -6.33
C TRP A 262 -5.49 -4.60 -5.79
N ASP A 263 -5.23 -3.62 -6.63
CA ASP A 263 -4.66 -2.33 -6.21
C ASP A 263 -5.58 -1.58 -5.22
N SER A 264 -6.89 -1.58 -5.46
CA SER A 264 -7.88 -0.98 -4.55
C SER A 264 -7.93 -1.70 -3.20
N LEU A 265 -8.03 -3.04 -3.23
CA LEU A 265 -8.04 -3.91 -2.04
C LEU A 265 -6.83 -3.69 -1.16
N THR A 266 -5.64 -3.74 -1.76
CA THR A 266 -4.38 -3.63 -1.02
C THR A 266 -4.11 -2.21 -0.53
N THR A 267 -4.68 -1.21 -1.19
CA THR A 267 -4.71 0.17 -0.68
C THR A 267 -5.62 0.27 0.55
N GLU A 268 -6.84 -0.26 0.50
CA GLU A 268 -7.73 -0.28 1.67
C GLU A 268 -7.10 -1.03 2.85
N ALA A 269 -6.51 -2.21 2.60
CA ALA A 269 -5.82 -3.00 3.62
C ALA A 269 -4.70 -2.21 4.30
N TYR A 270 -3.92 -1.44 3.52
CA TYR A 270 -2.88 -0.57 4.08
C TYR A 270 -3.48 0.51 4.99
N PHE A 271 -4.53 1.20 4.54
CA PHE A 271 -5.19 2.22 5.35
C PHE A 271 -5.83 1.64 6.61
N TYR A 272 -6.48 0.48 6.51
CA TYR A 272 -7.07 -0.22 7.65
C TYR A 272 -6.00 -0.53 8.71
N ASP A 273 -4.87 -1.11 8.30
CA ASP A 273 -3.80 -1.46 9.24
C ASP A 273 -3.10 -0.21 9.81
N ALA A 274 -3.02 0.88 9.04
CA ALA A 274 -2.33 2.11 9.41
C ALA A 274 -3.14 3.02 10.34
N GLU A 275 -4.47 2.90 10.38
CA GLU A 275 -5.37 3.77 11.15
C GLU A 275 -5.00 3.83 12.64
N LYS A 276 -4.66 2.67 13.24
CA LYS A 276 -4.21 2.55 14.63
C LYS A 276 -2.87 3.25 14.94
N LEU A 277 -2.14 3.68 13.91
CA LEU A 277 -0.83 4.33 14.03
C LEU A 277 -0.92 5.85 13.94
N ILE A 278 -2.11 6.37 13.67
CA ILE A 278 -2.35 7.80 13.48
C ILE A 278 -2.61 8.45 14.85
N PRO A 279 -1.87 9.52 15.19
CA PRO A 279 -2.16 10.31 16.39
C PRO A 279 -3.61 10.82 16.40
N PRO A 280 -4.30 10.86 17.55
CA PRO A 280 -5.72 11.28 17.62
C PRO A 280 -6.00 12.66 16.99
N ASP A 281 -5.08 13.61 17.13
CA ASP A 281 -5.18 14.96 16.56
C ASP A 281 -4.98 15.01 15.03
N LYS A 282 -4.59 13.88 14.42
CA LYS A 282 -4.36 13.74 12.98
C LYS A 282 -5.34 12.81 12.27
N LEU A 283 -6.32 12.25 12.98
CA LEU A 283 -7.31 11.34 12.40
C LEU A 283 -8.13 11.97 11.28
N GLU A 284 -8.55 13.23 11.44
CA GLU A 284 -9.30 13.92 10.37
C GLU A 284 -8.47 14.03 9.08
N LEU A 285 -7.20 14.42 9.22
CA LEU A 285 -6.28 14.53 8.10
C LEU A 285 -6.06 13.16 7.42
N PHE A 286 -5.89 12.11 8.22
CA PHE A 286 -5.81 10.73 7.74
C PHE A 286 -7.04 10.32 6.93
N TYR A 287 -8.25 10.56 7.42
CA TYR A 287 -9.47 10.19 6.70
C TYR A 287 -9.65 10.96 5.40
N GLN A 288 -9.24 12.24 5.36
CA GLN A 288 -9.24 13.01 4.11
C GLN A 288 -8.28 12.38 3.07
N ILE A 289 -7.06 12.02 3.48
CA ILE A 289 -6.08 11.34 2.62
C ILE A 289 -6.62 9.97 2.16
N LYS A 290 -7.11 9.14 3.10
CA LYS A 290 -7.73 7.83 2.83
C LYS A 290 -8.84 7.93 1.80
N SER A 291 -9.79 8.84 2.03
CA SER A 291 -10.93 9.06 1.13
C SER A 291 -10.48 9.47 -0.27
N ASN A 292 -9.51 10.39 -0.38
CA ASN A 292 -9.00 10.82 -1.67
C ASN A 292 -8.35 9.68 -2.47
N TYR A 293 -7.49 8.87 -1.83
CA TYR A 293 -6.84 7.73 -2.49
C TYR A 293 -7.84 6.62 -2.84
N LEU A 294 -8.73 6.24 -1.92
CA LEU A 294 -9.69 5.16 -2.14
C LEU A 294 -10.75 5.54 -3.17
N ASN A 295 -11.36 6.73 -3.07
CA ASN A 295 -12.39 7.14 -4.03
C ASN A 295 -11.85 7.17 -5.46
N SER A 296 -10.62 7.66 -5.66
CA SER A 296 -9.99 7.66 -6.98
C SER A 296 -9.83 6.25 -7.54
N LYS A 297 -9.42 5.28 -6.71
CA LYS A 297 -9.22 3.88 -7.14
C LYS A 297 -10.55 3.17 -7.38
N LEU A 298 -11.49 3.28 -6.43
CA LEU A 298 -12.81 2.67 -6.52
C LEU A 298 -13.62 3.21 -7.71
N THR A 299 -13.56 4.51 -7.99
CA THR A 299 -14.22 5.11 -9.16
C THR A 299 -13.65 4.55 -10.45
N ASN A 300 -12.32 4.45 -10.54
CA ASN A 300 -11.67 3.91 -11.73
C ASN A 300 -12.07 2.45 -11.98
N VAL A 301 -12.07 1.62 -10.93
CA VAL A 301 -12.52 0.22 -11.02
C VAL A 301 -14.00 0.15 -11.43
N SER A 302 -14.85 0.96 -10.80
CA SER A 302 -16.30 0.94 -11.05
C SER A 302 -16.64 1.24 -12.50
N ASN A 303 -15.99 2.25 -13.10
CA ASN A 303 -16.20 2.61 -14.50
C ASN A 303 -15.87 1.44 -15.44
N VAL A 304 -14.72 0.78 -15.21
CA VAL A 304 -14.29 -0.35 -16.05
C VAL A 304 -15.19 -1.57 -15.83
N LEU A 305 -15.63 -1.82 -14.60
CA LEU A 305 -16.56 -2.91 -14.29
C LEU A 305 -17.94 -2.71 -14.90
N GLU A 306 -18.48 -1.48 -14.88
CA GLU A 306 -19.80 -1.18 -15.47
C GLU A 306 -19.83 -1.42 -16.99
N GLU A 307 -18.74 -1.08 -17.68
CA GLU A 307 -18.58 -1.38 -19.11
C GLU A 307 -18.58 -2.89 -19.35
N LEU A 308 -17.81 -3.64 -18.56
CA LEU A 308 -17.73 -5.09 -18.69
C LEU A 308 -19.04 -5.79 -18.34
N GLU A 309 -19.73 -5.37 -17.28
CA GLU A 309 -21.03 -5.90 -16.90
C GLU A 309 -22.07 -5.69 -18.00
N THR A 310 -22.06 -4.52 -18.63
CA THR A 310 -22.95 -4.21 -19.76
C THR A 310 -22.67 -5.13 -20.94
N GLU A 311 -21.39 -5.35 -21.26
CA GLU A 311 -20.99 -6.27 -22.32
C GLU A 311 -21.41 -7.71 -22.01
N ILE A 312 -21.09 -8.23 -20.82
CA ILE A 312 -21.48 -9.59 -20.40
C ILE A 312 -22.99 -9.78 -20.44
N ASN A 313 -23.77 -8.83 -19.93
CA ASN A 313 -25.23 -8.92 -19.91
C ASN A 313 -25.85 -8.88 -21.31
N SER A 314 -25.11 -8.40 -22.32
CA SER A 314 -25.53 -8.42 -23.72
C SER A 314 -25.21 -9.75 -24.43
N LEU A 315 -24.35 -10.56 -23.83
CA LEU A 315 -23.99 -11.90 -24.30
C LEU A 315 -24.94 -12.91 -23.65
N GLU A 316 -25.51 -13.84 -24.42
CA GLU A 316 -26.29 -14.94 -23.84
C GLU A 316 -25.32 -15.91 -23.13
N PRO A 317 -25.37 -16.05 -21.79
CA PRO A 317 -24.63 -17.11 -21.12
C PRO A 317 -25.19 -18.46 -21.61
N ASN A 318 -24.33 -19.46 -21.80
CA ASN A 318 -24.81 -20.80 -22.15
C ASN A 318 -25.86 -21.24 -21.11
N ALA A 319 -27.08 -21.58 -21.56
CA ALA A 319 -28.17 -22.08 -20.73
C ALA A 319 -27.86 -23.45 -20.08
N GLU A 320 -26.71 -24.06 -20.38
CA GLU A 320 -26.12 -25.14 -19.60
C GLU A 320 -25.41 -24.55 -18.37
N SER A 321 -26.21 -23.96 -17.48
CA SER A 321 -25.73 -23.40 -16.23
C SER A 321 -24.98 -24.47 -15.44
N HIS A 322 -23.69 -24.25 -15.18
CA HIS A 322 -23.04 -24.82 -14.02
C HIS A 322 -23.87 -24.44 -12.80
N ASN A 323 -24.53 -25.45 -12.23
CA ASN A 323 -25.36 -25.28 -11.06
C ASN A 323 -24.41 -24.93 -9.92
N LEU A 324 -24.34 -23.64 -9.55
CA LEU A 324 -23.54 -23.16 -8.40
C LEU A 324 -23.81 -24.03 -7.14
N SER A 325 -25.01 -24.61 -7.04
CA SER A 325 -25.38 -25.56 -5.99
C SER A 325 -24.60 -26.88 -6.04
N GLU A 326 -24.31 -27.44 -7.23
CA GLU A 326 -23.53 -28.69 -7.37
C GLU A 326 -22.06 -28.46 -7.06
N PHE A 327 -21.48 -27.35 -7.51
CA PHE A 327 -20.08 -27.01 -7.22
C PHE A 327 -19.83 -26.68 -5.75
N VAL A 328 -20.76 -25.96 -5.11
CA VAL A 328 -20.76 -25.77 -3.64
C VAL A 328 -20.90 -27.12 -2.94
N HIS A 329 -21.71 -28.05 -3.45
CA HIS A 329 -21.83 -29.39 -2.88
C HIS A 329 -20.56 -30.24 -3.01
N GLU A 330 -19.80 -30.09 -4.09
CA GLU A 330 -18.49 -30.77 -4.27
C GLU A 330 -17.42 -30.19 -3.32
N LEU A 331 -17.38 -28.87 -3.14
CA LEU A 331 -16.39 -28.20 -2.29
C LEU A 331 -16.53 -28.48 -0.78
N PHE A 332 -17.74 -28.82 -0.31
CA PHE A 332 -18.01 -29.10 1.10
C PHE A 332 -18.10 -30.59 1.45
N ASN A 333 -17.90 -31.49 0.47
CA ASN A 333 -17.98 -32.94 0.65
C ASN A 333 -16.67 -33.69 0.39
N ASP A 334 -15.57 -33.00 0.08
CA ASP A 334 -14.18 -33.48 0.15
C ASP A 334 -13.47 -32.90 1.39
#